data_AF-A0A961EA95-F1
#
_entry.id   AF-A0A961EA95-F1
#
_cell.length_a   1.000
_cell.length_b   1.000
_cell.length_c   1.000
_cell.angle_alpha   90.00
_cell.angle_beta   90.00
_cell.angle_gamma   90.00
#
_symmetry.space_group_name_H-M   'P 1'
#
loop_
_entity.id
_entity.type
_entity.pdbx_description
1 polymer ?
#
loop_
_entity_poly.entity_id
_entity_poly.type
_entity_poly.pdbx_seq_one_letter_code
_entity_poly.pdbx_strand_id
1 'polypeptide(L)'
;IGWTSRDVWWALTQDPNIWAAIPDAEVVVLAFGGMDSLPSPLPTAFREQIRYIRPNWLRQRVRDGYQWVQPRASKLGRPLALPGSVTAEYWDKIGSSIRQLRPDLPIVVCLPPTHASPYYGYVHKGRMETTNAIADYARANSFPTVDFFPTTRDAFADPDQQMNPDGIHWGFQCHRDLAALVTPVVAEALTVTG
;
A
#
# COMPACT_ATOMS: atom_id res chain seq x y z
N ILE A 1 10.20 5.63 2.19
CA ILE A 1 9.78 5.29 0.81
C ILE A 1 8.60 4.36 0.99
N GLY A 2 7.49 4.58 0.30
CA GLY A 2 6.38 3.63 0.28
C GLY A 2 6.18 3.13 -1.16
N TRP A 3 5.77 1.87 -1.28
CA TRP A 3 5.59 1.19 -2.57
C TRP A 3 4.14 1.31 -3.04
N THR A 4 3.99 1.63 -4.32
CA THR A 4 2.71 1.62 -5.04
C THR A 4 2.46 0.25 -5.66
N SER A 5 1.24 -0.01 -6.16
CA SER A 5 0.91 -1.26 -6.87
C SER A 5 1.82 -1.51 -8.09
N ARG A 6 2.33 -0.43 -8.72
CA ARG A 6 3.34 -0.53 -9.78
C ARG A 6 4.66 -1.12 -9.28
N ASP A 7 5.12 -0.69 -8.11
CA ASP A 7 6.37 -1.17 -7.51
C ASP A 7 6.25 -2.65 -7.13
N VAL A 8 5.08 -3.07 -6.65
CA VAL A 8 4.78 -4.49 -6.40
C VAL A 8 4.83 -5.31 -7.68
N TRP A 9 4.27 -4.81 -8.79
CA TRP A 9 4.36 -5.49 -10.08
C TRP A 9 5.80 -5.62 -10.58
N TRP A 10 6.62 -4.58 -10.41
CA TRP A 10 8.04 -4.65 -10.77
C TRP A 10 8.80 -5.64 -9.91
N ALA A 11 8.55 -5.69 -8.59
CA ALA A 11 9.14 -6.70 -7.73
C ALA A 11 8.71 -8.09 -8.17
N LEU A 12 7.40 -8.32 -8.38
CA LEU A 12 6.88 -9.61 -8.84
C LEU A 12 7.54 -10.04 -10.15
N THR A 13 7.74 -9.14 -11.12
CA THR A 13 8.32 -9.51 -12.43
C THR A 13 9.84 -9.62 -12.46
N GLN A 14 10.57 -9.02 -11.51
CA GLN A 14 12.03 -8.92 -11.55
C GLN A 14 12.74 -9.64 -10.41
N ASP A 15 12.04 -9.96 -9.31
CA ASP A 15 12.62 -10.68 -8.18
C ASP A 15 12.39 -12.20 -8.32
N PRO A 16 13.44 -12.99 -8.63
CA PRO A 16 13.30 -14.44 -8.75
C PRO A 16 12.91 -15.11 -7.43
N ASN A 17 13.16 -14.48 -6.27
CA ASN A 17 12.82 -15.06 -4.97
C ASN A 17 11.31 -15.14 -4.76
N ILE A 18 10.55 -14.18 -5.31
CA ILE A 18 9.08 -14.21 -5.23
C ILE A 18 8.57 -15.42 -6.02
N TRP A 19 9.08 -15.64 -7.24
CA TRP A 19 8.70 -16.79 -8.05
C TRP A 19 9.14 -18.12 -7.47
N ALA A 20 10.27 -18.17 -6.77
CA ALA A 20 10.73 -19.36 -6.09
C ALA A 20 9.86 -19.71 -4.87
N ALA A 21 9.24 -18.72 -4.23
CA ALA A 21 8.40 -18.93 -3.05
C ALA A 21 6.94 -19.34 -3.38
N ILE A 22 6.40 -18.91 -4.52
CA ILE A 22 5.00 -19.19 -4.89
C ILE A 22 4.66 -20.70 -4.97
N PRO A 23 5.50 -21.59 -5.54
CA PRO A 23 5.20 -23.01 -5.63
C PRO A 23 4.92 -23.67 -4.27
N ASP A 24 5.65 -23.25 -3.23
CA ASP A 24 5.55 -23.81 -1.88
C ASP A 24 4.60 -23.01 -0.95
N ALA A 25 4.06 -21.89 -1.44
CA ALA A 25 3.13 -21.09 -0.66
C ALA A 25 1.79 -21.84 -0.48
N GLU A 26 1.25 -21.74 0.73
CA GLU A 26 -0.10 -22.24 1.08
C GLU A 26 -1.16 -21.15 0.98
N VAL A 27 -0.77 -19.88 1.06
CA VAL A 27 -1.66 -18.72 0.97
C VAL A 27 -0.86 -17.47 0.57
N VAL A 28 -1.47 -16.57 -0.18
CA VAL A 28 -0.92 -15.25 -0.48
C VAL A 28 -1.80 -14.16 0.13
N VAL A 29 -1.18 -13.26 0.90
CA VAL A 29 -1.86 -12.07 1.45
C VAL A 29 -1.40 -10.84 0.68
N LEU A 30 -2.32 -10.22 -0.06
CA LEU A 30 -2.08 -8.98 -0.80
C LEU A 30 -2.48 -7.78 0.05
N ALA A 31 -1.49 -7.06 0.60
CA ALA A 31 -1.69 -5.92 1.49
C ALA A 31 -0.93 -4.68 1.01
N PHE A 32 -1.35 -4.11 -0.12
CA PHE A 32 -0.75 -2.92 -0.72
C PHE A 32 -1.82 -1.96 -1.27
N GLY A 33 -1.40 -0.86 -1.90
CA GLY A 33 -2.31 0.15 -2.48
C GLY A 33 -2.56 1.38 -1.61
N GLY A 34 -2.19 1.37 -0.32
CA GLY A 34 -2.27 2.58 0.52
C GLY A 34 -1.49 3.76 -0.07
N MET A 35 -0.30 3.50 -0.62
CA MET A 35 0.51 4.52 -1.28
C MET A 35 -0.06 5.04 -2.60
N ASP A 36 -0.83 4.22 -3.33
CA ASP A 36 -1.48 4.61 -4.59
C ASP A 36 -2.41 5.81 -4.36
N SER A 37 -3.14 5.75 -3.25
CA SER A 37 -4.14 6.73 -2.85
C SER A 37 -3.59 8.10 -2.42
N LEU A 38 -2.28 8.22 -2.26
CA LEU A 38 -1.65 9.43 -1.74
C LEU A 38 -1.53 10.51 -2.81
N PRO A 39 -1.76 11.79 -2.47
CA PRO A 39 -1.53 12.87 -3.41
C PRO A 39 -0.03 12.99 -3.72
N SER A 40 0.31 12.90 -5.00
CA SER A 40 1.66 13.01 -5.54
C SER A 40 1.77 14.22 -6.47
N PRO A 41 1.62 15.45 -5.97
CA PRO A 41 1.68 16.68 -6.78
C PRO A 41 3.04 16.88 -7.47
N LEU A 42 4.09 16.25 -6.93
CA LEU A 42 5.41 16.16 -7.54
C LEU A 42 5.60 14.72 -8.06
N PRO A 43 6.23 14.54 -9.23
CA PRO A 43 6.51 13.20 -9.74
C PRO A 43 7.37 12.39 -8.76
N THR A 44 7.00 11.12 -8.50
CA THR A 44 7.81 10.21 -7.67
C THR A 44 9.25 10.14 -8.16
N ALA A 45 9.46 10.15 -9.48
CA ALA A 45 10.78 10.17 -10.09
C ALA A 45 11.65 11.35 -9.62
N PHE A 46 11.05 12.54 -9.44
CA PHE A 46 11.78 13.70 -8.92
C PHE A 46 12.28 13.43 -7.50
N ARG A 47 11.41 12.97 -6.60
CA ARG A 47 11.78 12.62 -5.22
C ARG A 47 12.91 11.59 -5.19
N GLU A 48 12.80 10.54 -6.00
CA GLU A 48 13.79 9.48 -6.09
C GLU A 48 15.15 10.00 -6.61
N GLN A 49 15.14 10.92 -7.58
CA GLN A 49 16.35 11.46 -8.18
C GLN A 49 17.16 12.39 -7.26
N ILE A 50 16.56 12.94 -6.20
CA ILE A 50 17.25 13.86 -5.26
C ILE A 50 18.57 13.25 -4.72
N ARG A 51 18.63 11.93 -4.51
CA ARG A 51 19.84 11.26 -3.99
C ARG A 51 21.07 11.38 -4.91
N TYR A 52 20.83 11.55 -6.22
CA TYR A 52 21.89 11.63 -7.23
C TYR A 52 22.41 13.07 -7.43
N ILE A 53 21.75 14.08 -6.85
CA ILE A 53 22.17 15.48 -6.97
C ILE A 53 23.53 15.70 -6.28
N ARG A 54 24.41 16.44 -6.96
CA ARG A 54 25.72 16.88 -6.47
C ARG A 54 25.92 18.37 -6.78
N PRO A 55 26.69 19.12 -5.96
CA PRO A 55 27.34 18.71 -4.71
C PRO A 55 26.34 18.58 -3.53
N ASN A 56 26.82 18.13 -2.36
CA ASN A 56 25.98 17.83 -1.19
C ASN A 56 25.07 18.98 -0.74
N TRP A 57 25.56 20.22 -0.77
CA TRP A 57 24.75 21.39 -0.36
C TRP A 57 23.54 21.59 -1.29
N LEU A 58 23.68 21.32 -2.59
CA LEU A 58 22.59 21.47 -3.56
C LEU A 58 21.53 20.40 -3.33
N ARG A 59 21.96 19.16 -3.11
CA ARG A 59 21.08 18.06 -2.73
C ARG A 59 20.27 18.37 -1.46
N GLN A 60 20.89 19.00 -0.46
CA GLN A 60 20.19 19.41 0.76
C GLN A 60 19.12 20.46 0.46
N ARG A 61 19.47 21.53 -0.26
CA ARG A 61 18.50 22.56 -0.64
C ARG A 61 17.32 22.03 -1.44
N VAL A 62 17.56 21.13 -2.38
CA VAL A 62 16.48 20.50 -3.17
C VAL A 62 15.59 19.63 -2.28
N ARG A 63 16.17 18.89 -1.33
CA ARG A 63 15.39 18.11 -0.36
C ARG A 63 14.53 19.01 0.53
N ASP A 64 15.11 20.09 1.06
CA ASP A 64 14.39 21.02 1.93
C ASP A 64 13.23 21.68 1.16
N GLY A 65 13.50 22.10 -0.08
CA GLY A 65 12.47 22.61 -0.99
C GLY A 65 11.37 21.58 -1.26
N TYR A 66 11.73 20.33 -1.55
CA TYR A 66 10.76 19.24 -1.73
C TYR A 66 9.90 19.04 -0.48
N GLN A 67 10.52 18.96 0.71
CA GLN A 67 9.82 18.79 1.99
C GLN A 67 8.92 19.96 2.33
N TRP A 68 9.25 21.17 1.86
CA TRP A 68 8.40 22.35 2.01
C TRP A 68 7.22 22.34 1.03
N VAL A 69 7.45 22.00 -0.24
CA VAL A 69 6.41 22.01 -1.29
C VAL A 69 5.43 20.86 -1.13
N GLN A 70 5.93 19.64 -0.95
CA GLN A 70 5.13 18.42 -0.99
C GLN A 70 3.85 18.49 -0.11
N PRO A 71 3.92 18.73 1.21
CA PRO A 71 2.72 18.72 2.06
C PRO A 71 1.74 19.88 1.74
N ARG A 72 2.24 20.99 1.19
CA ARG A 72 1.41 22.13 0.78
C ARG A 72 0.67 21.84 -0.51
N ALA A 73 1.39 21.32 -1.51
CA ALA A 73 0.82 20.95 -2.79
C ALA A 73 -0.11 19.72 -2.67
N SER A 74 0.14 18.81 -1.71
CA SER A 74 -0.72 17.65 -1.47
C SER A 74 -2.17 18.03 -1.14
N LYS A 75 -2.42 19.24 -0.62
CA LYS A 75 -3.78 19.77 -0.35
C LYS A 75 -4.66 19.88 -1.59
N LEU A 76 -4.06 19.98 -2.78
CA LEU A 76 -4.80 19.85 -4.05
C LEU A 76 -5.48 18.49 -4.14
N GLY A 77 -4.86 17.45 -3.58
CA GLY A 77 -5.36 16.08 -3.52
C GLY A 77 -5.25 15.32 -4.85
N ARG A 78 -4.61 15.94 -5.85
CA ARG A 78 -4.33 15.37 -7.17
C ARG A 78 -3.00 15.93 -7.72
N PRO A 79 -2.36 15.23 -8.67
CA PRO A 79 -2.61 13.84 -9.04
C PRO A 79 -2.37 12.87 -7.87
N LEU A 80 -2.94 11.67 -7.95
CA LEU A 80 -2.62 10.57 -7.05
C LEU A 80 -1.33 9.89 -7.49
N ALA A 81 -0.67 9.16 -6.59
CA ALA A 81 0.50 8.36 -6.95
C ALA A 81 0.14 7.30 -8.02
N LEU A 82 -1.02 6.66 -7.86
CA LEU A 82 -1.67 5.83 -8.88
C LEU A 82 -3.19 6.08 -8.81
N PRO A 83 -3.85 6.46 -9.92
CA PRO A 83 -5.32 6.51 -9.98
C PRO A 83 -5.93 5.13 -9.75
N GLY A 84 -7.17 5.06 -9.23
CA GLY A 84 -7.81 3.80 -8.86
C GLY A 84 -7.98 2.83 -10.04
N SER A 85 -8.19 3.33 -11.25
CA SER A 85 -8.24 2.49 -12.46
C SER A 85 -6.90 1.80 -12.73
N VAL A 86 -5.79 2.52 -12.57
CA VAL A 86 -4.44 1.97 -12.78
C VAL A 86 -4.06 1.04 -11.62
N THR A 87 -4.50 1.34 -10.40
CA THR A 87 -4.41 0.40 -9.27
C THR A 87 -5.08 -0.92 -9.64
N ALA A 88 -6.34 -0.90 -10.10
CA ALA A 88 -7.07 -2.10 -10.50
C ALA A 88 -6.33 -2.90 -11.59
N GLU A 89 -5.75 -2.24 -12.60
CA GLU A 89 -4.94 -2.91 -13.62
C GLU A 89 -3.72 -3.64 -13.04
N TYR A 90 -3.01 -3.03 -12.08
CA TYR A 90 -1.87 -3.70 -11.45
C TYR A 90 -2.30 -4.85 -10.53
N TRP A 91 -3.40 -4.70 -9.79
CA TRP A 91 -3.96 -5.78 -8.98
C TRP A 91 -4.35 -6.98 -9.84
N ASP A 92 -4.99 -6.74 -10.99
CA ASP A 92 -5.30 -7.80 -11.95
C ASP A 92 -4.04 -8.48 -12.50
N LYS A 93 -3.05 -7.72 -12.96
CA LYS A 93 -1.76 -8.27 -13.42
C LYS A 93 -1.08 -9.12 -12.37
N ILE A 94 -1.00 -8.64 -11.13
CA ILE A 94 -0.36 -9.34 -10.01
C ILE A 94 -1.08 -10.64 -9.71
N GLY A 95 -2.39 -10.59 -9.43
CA GLY A 95 -3.13 -11.79 -9.04
C GLY A 95 -3.30 -12.80 -10.18
N SER A 96 -3.45 -12.35 -11.42
CA SER A 96 -3.52 -13.24 -12.58
C SER A 96 -2.18 -13.93 -12.86
N SER A 97 -1.06 -13.26 -12.63
CA SER A 97 0.28 -13.88 -12.75
C SER A 97 0.53 -14.93 -11.68
N ILE A 98 0.09 -14.70 -10.44
CA ILE A 98 0.17 -15.70 -9.35
C ILE A 98 -0.70 -16.91 -9.69
N ARG A 99 -1.97 -16.68 -10.07
CA ARG A 99 -2.91 -17.76 -10.43
C ARG A 99 -2.51 -18.52 -11.68
N GLN A 100 -1.74 -17.93 -12.59
CA GLN A 100 -1.22 -18.66 -13.75
C GLN A 100 -0.21 -19.75 -13.33
N LEU A 101 0.55 -19.52 -12.27
CA LEU A 101 1.50 -20.49 -11.73
C LEU A 101 0.85 -21.48 -10.75
N ARG A 102 0.00 -20.97 -9.86
CA ARG A 102 -0.76 -21.75 -8.88
C ARG A 102 -2.23 -21.32 -8.89
N PRO A 103 -3.07 -21.92 -9.76
CA PRO A 103 -4.49 -21.58 -9.85
C PRO A 103 -5.29 -21.89 -8.58
N ASP A 104 -4.78 -22.83 -7.78
CA ASP A 104 -5.35 -23.34 -6.53
C ASP A 104 -4.93 -22.54 -5.30
N LEU A 105 -3.90 -21.70 -5.39
CA LEU A 105 -3.34 -20.95 -4.25
C LEU A 105 -4.34 -19.89 -3.76
N PRO A 106 -4.81 -19.97 -2.49
CA PRO A 106 -5.70 -18.97 -1.92
C PRO A 106 -5.05 -17.59 -1.87
N ILE A 107 -5.84 -16.58 -2.22
CA ILE A 107 -5.45 -15.17 -2.14
C ILE A 107 -6.37 -14.44 -1.17
N VAL A 108 -5.80 -13.83 -0.13
CA VAL A 108 -6.49 -12.94 0.80
C VAL A 108 -6.14 -11.49 0.43
N VAL A 109 -7.15 -10.63 0.34
CA VAL A 109 -6.99 -9.21 0.02
C VAL A 109 -7.15 -8.36 1.27
N CYS A 110 -6.17 -7.50 1.55
CA CYS A 110 -6.29 -6.51 2.61
C CYS A 110 -6.55 -5.13 2.00
N LEU A 111 -7.69 -4.52 2.35
CA LEU A 111 -8.03 -3.17 1.89
C LEU A 111 -7.13 -2.13 2.55
N PRO A 112 -6.81 -1.02 1.85
CA PRO A 112 -5.85 -0.06 2.34
C PRO A 112 -6.21 0.57 3.70
N PRO A 113 -5.20 0.77 4.56
CA PRO A 113 -5.35 1.49 5.83
C PRO A 113 -5.60 2.98 5.64
N THR A 114 -5.77 3.71 6.74
CA THR A 114 -5.61 5.18 6.76
C THR A 114 -4.21 5.61 7.22
N HIS A 115 -3.96 6.92 7.22
CA HIS A 115 -2.73 7.55 7.69
C HIS A 115 -3.05 8.88 8.39
N ALA A 116 -2.12 9.41 9.18
CA ALA A 116 -2.14 10.77 9.72
C ALA A 116 -0.86 11.54 9.32
N SER A 117 -0.39 11.33 8.08
CA SER A 117 0.92 11.84 7.67
C SER A 117 0.94 13.35 7.39
N PRO A 118 1.83 14.12 8.07
CA PRO A 118 2.06 15.52 7.74
C PRO A 118 2.69 15.67 6.35
N TYR A 119 3.45 14.67 5.86
CA TYR A 119 4.11 14.72 4.56
C TYR A 119 3.14 14.82 3.39
N TYR A 120 1.92 14.32 3.56
CA TYR A 120 0.85 14.38 2.56
C TYR A 120 -0.22 15.41 2.95
N GLY A 121 0.08 16.30 3.89
CA GLY A 121 -0.83 17.35 4.35
C GLY A 121 -2.12 16.81 4.98
N TYR A 122 -2.10 15.58 5.51
CA TYR A 122 -3.27 14.89 6.07
C TYR A 122 -4.42 14.67 5.05
N VAL A 123 -4.08 14.55 3.76
CA VAL A 123 -5.06 14.49 2.68
C VAL A 123 -5.41 13.06 2.31
N HIS A 124 -6.71 12.76 2.27
CA HIS A 124 -7.25 11.41 1.97
C HIS A 124 -8.10 11.35 0.69
N LYS A 125 -8.04 12.34 -0.21
CA LYS A 125 -8.95 12.44 -1.36
C LYS A 125 -8.94 11.21 -2.27
N GLY A 126 -7.80 10.52 -2.41
CA GLY A 126 -7.67 9.32 -3.24
C GLY A 126 -8.06 8.01 -2.56
N ARG A 127 -8.30 8.01 -1.24
CA ARG A 127 -8.48 6.77 -0.46
C ARG A 127 -9.71 5.99 -0.94
N MET A 128 -10.87 6.63 -0.99
CA MET A 128 -12.12 5.95 -1.38
C MET A 128 -12.06 5.37 -2.80
N GLU A 129 -11.50 6.12 -3.75
CA GLU A 129 -11.31 5.66 -5.13
C GLU A 129 -10.44 4.39 -5.17
N THR A 130 -9.32 4.39 -4.42
CA THR A 130 -8.38 3.26 -4.36
C THR A 130 -8.97 2.07 -3.63
N THR A 131 -9.60 2.28 -2.47
CA THR A 131 -10.26 1.22 -1.70
C THR A 131 -11.37 0.55 -2.51
N ASN A 132 -12.18 1.32 -3.23
CA ASN A 132 -13.23 0.77 -4.07
C ASN A 132 -12.64 -0.07 -5.21
N ALA A 133 -11.60 0.40 -5.89
CA ALA A 133 -10.94 -0.37 -6.95
C ALA A 133 -10.43 -1.75 -6.46
N ILE A 134 -9.82 -1.78 -5.28
CA ILE A 134 -9.31 -3.03 -4.68
C ILE A 134 -10.46 -3.92 -4.19
N ALA A 135 -11.50 -3.34 -3.58
CA ALA A 135 -12.66 -4.07 -3.11
C ALA A 135 -13.46 -4.67 -4.28
N ASP A 136 -13.59 -3.94 -5.40
CA ASP A 136 -14.25 -4.42 -6.60
C ASP A 136 -13.46 -5.57 -7.25
N TYR A 137 -12.12 -5.46 -7.30
CA TYR A 137 -11.25 -6.56 -7.72
C TYR A 137 -11.42 -7.81 -6.85
N ALA A 138 -11.39 -7.65 -5.53
CA ALA A 138 -11.56 -8.76 -4.60
C ALA A 138 -12.93 -9.42 -4.76
N ARG A 139 -14.00 -8.62 -4.88
CA ARG A 139 -15.37 -9.11 -5.10
C ARG A 139 -15.51 -9.86 -6.43
N ALA A 140 -14.93 -9.33 -7.50
CA ALA A 140 -14.99 -9.96 -8.83
C ALA A 140 -14.30 -11.34 -8.87
N ASN A 141 -13.34 -11.58 -7.99
CA ASN A 141 -12.61 -12.84 -7.87
C ASN A 141 -13.02 -13.67 -6.64
N SER A 142 -14.05 -13.24 -5.90
CA SER A 142 -14.51 -13.88 -4.66
C SER A 142 -13.39 -14.10 -3.62
N PHE A 143 -12.43 -13.18 -3.53
CA PHE A 143 -11.33 -13.29 -2.58
C PHE A 143 -11.77 -12.87 -1.16
N PRO A 144 -11.40 -13.66 -0.11
CA PRO A 144 -11.54 -13.21 1.27
C PRO A 144 -10.88 -11.85 1.47
N THR A 145 -11.58 -10.93 2.13
CA THR A 145 -11.17 -9.53 2.23
C THR A 145 -11.13 -9.06 3.68
N VAL A 146 -10.06 -8.37 4.08
CA VAL A 146 -9.89 -7.76 5.41
C VAL A 146 -9.81 -6.24 5.26
N ASP A 147 -10.63 -5.48 5.99
CA ASP A 147 -10.58 -4.02 5.97
C ASP A 147 -9.71 -3.45 7.11
N PHE A 148 -8.58 -2.82 6.77
CA PHE A 148 -7.67 -2.22 7.75
C PHE A 148 -8.13 -0.83 8.22
N PHE A 149 -9.08 -0.20 7.53
CA PHE A 149 -9.42 1.19 7.81
C PHE A 149 -10.00 1.44 9.20
N PRO A 150 -11.00 0.69 9.69
CA PRO A 150 -11.57 0.95 11.01
C PRO A 150 -10.50 0.91 12.11
N THR A 151 -9.70 -0.16 12.13
CA THR A 151 -8.62 -0.35 13.12
C THR A 151 -7.55 0.73 13.03
N THR A 152 -7.10 1.08 11.82
CA THR A 152 -6.07 2.12 11.68
C THR A 152 -6.61 3.51 11.97
N ARG A 153 -7.87 3.82 11.62
CA ARG A 153 -8.54 5.07 12.00
C ARG A 153 -8.58 5.22 13.52
N ASP A 154 -9.02 4.18 14.21
CA ASP A 154 -9.17 4.22 15.67
C ASP A 154 -7.79 4.34 16.33
N ALA A 155 -6.78 3.61 15.85
CA ALA A 155 -5.41 3.72 16.33
C ALA A 155 -4.79 5.11 16.14
N PHE A 156 -5.07 5.79 15.02
CA PHE A 156 -4.61 7.17 14.81
C PHE A 156 -5.40 8.23 15.61
N ALA A 157 -6.62 7.89 16.05
CA ALA A 157 -7.46 8.77 16.86
C ALA A 157 -7.23 8.60 18.38
N ASP A 158 -6.63 7.48 18.79
CA ASP A 158 -6.35 7.14 20.17
C ASP A 158 -5.06 7.85 20.68
N PRO A 159 -5.17 8.77 21.64
CA PRO A 159 -4.00 9.49 22.18
C PRO A 159 -3.07 8.59 23.00
N ASP A 160 -3.55 7.44 23.49
CA ASP A 160 -2.78 6.50 24.27
C ASP A 160 -2.02 5.50 23.37
N GLN A 161 -2.36 5.43 22.08
CA GLN A 161 -1.63 4.62 21.11
C GLN A 161 -0.44 5.37 20.50
N GLN A 162 0.73 4.79 20.66
CA GLN A 162 1.94 5.29 20.02
C GLN A 162 2.01 4.84 18.56
N MET A 163 1.69 5.74 17.63
CA MET A 163 1.92 5.57 16.19
C MET A 163 3.29 6.14 15.78
N ASN A 164 3.79 5.77 14.60
CA ASN A 164 5.08 6.32 14.17
C ASN A 164 4.97 7.81 13.81
N PRO A 165 6.02 8.61 14.05
CA PRO A 165 6.00 10.07 13.83
C PRO A 165 5.76 10.50 12.37
N ASP A 166 5.95 9.61 11.41
CA ASP A 166 5.67 9.91 10.00
C ASP A 166 4.18 9.91 9.66
N GLY A 167 3.33 9.44 10.59
CA GLY A 167 1.90 9.31 10.44
C GLY A 167 1.49 8.34 9.34
N ILE A 168 2.34 7.38 8.96
CA ILE A 168 2.03 6.35 7.95
C ILE A 168 2.19 4.97 8.58
N HIS A 169 3.31 4.73 9.26
CA HIS A 169 3.61 3.44 9.83
C HIS A 169 2.97 3.30 11.22
N TRP A 170 2.66 2.06 11.58
CA TRP A 170 1.93 1.77 12.79
C TRP A 170 2.86 1.46 13.96
N GLY A 171 2.39 1.73 15.17
CA GLY A 171 3.01 1.18 16.37
C GLY A 171 2.77 -0.32 16.49
N PHE A 172 3.49 -0.96 17.41
CA PHE A 172 3.36 -2.40 17.65
C PHE A 172 1.95 -2.82 18.04
N GLN A 173 1.20 -1.99 18.78
CA GLN A 173 -0.18 -2.32 19.16
C GLN A 173 -1.10 -2.41 17.94
N CYS A 174 -1.11 -1.38 17.09
CA CYS A 174 -1.91 -1.40 15.87
C CYS A 174 -1.49 -2.56 14.92
N HIS A 175 -0.21 -2.92 14.87
CA HIS A 175 0.23 -4.15 14.18
C HIS A 175 -0.40 -5.43 14.76
N ARG A 176 -0.49 -5.56 16.09
CA ARG A 176 -1.15 -6.69 16.75
C ARG A 176 -2.65 -6.71 16.45
N ASP A 177 -3.31 -5.56 16.48
CA ASP A 177 -4.75 -5.46 16.22
C ASP A 177 -5.09 -5.85 14.78
N LEU A 178 -4.27 -5.43 13.82
CA LEU A 178 -4.40 -5.86 12.43
C LEU A 178 -4.08 -7.34 12.23
N ALA A 179 -3.10 -7.89 12.94
CA ALA A 179 -2.84 -9.33 12.92
C ALA A 179 -4.05 -10.13 13.45
N ALA A 180 -4.72 -9.64 14.49
CA ALA A 180 -5.94 -10.25 15.01
C ALA A 180 -7.10 -10.23 14.00
N LEU A 181 -7.16 -9.25 13.10
CA LEU A 181 -8.11 -9.24 11.98
C LEU A 181 -7.73 -10.19 10.85
N VAL A 182 -6.45 -10.28 10.50
CA VAL A 182 -5.98 -11.08 9.35
C VAL A 182 -5.92 -12.57 9.66
N THR A 183 -5.45 -12.94 10.85
CA THR A 183 -5.22 -14.34 11.25
C THR A 183 -6.43 -15.25 11.03
N PRO A 184 -7.67 -14.91 11.48
CA PRO A 184 -8.82 -15.80 11.27
C PRO A 184 -9.16 -15.99 9.79
N VAL A 185 -9.02 -14.96 8.96
CA VAL A 185 -9.30 -15.03 7.51
C VAL A 185 -8.26 -15.89 6.79
N VAL A 186 -6.99 -15.78 7.18
CA VAL A 186 -5.93 -16.64 6.66
C VAL A 186 -6.13 -18.09 7.10
N ALA A 187 -6.48 -18.33 8.37
CA ALA A 187 -6.76 -19.68 8.86
C ALA A 187 -7.91 -20.34 8.10
N GLU A 188 -9.00 -19.61 7.84
CA GLU A 188 -10.11 -20.11 7.02
C GLU A 188 -9.66 -20.41 5.58
N ALA A 189 -8.91 -19.51 4.94
CA ALA A 189 -8.39 -19.72 3.58
C ALA A 189 -7.53 -21.00 3.46
N LEU A 190 -6.73 -21.32 4.48
CA LEU A 190 -5.91 -22.53 4.53
C LEU A 190 -6.75 -23.81 4.64
N THR A 191 -7.90 -23.76 5.30
CA THR A 191 -8.78 -24.95 5.42
C THR A 191 -9.51 -25.31 4.14
N VAL A 192 -9.66 -24.38 3.19
CA VAL A 192 -10.35 -24.61 1.92
C VAL A 192 -9.47 -25.40 0.93
N THR A 193 -8.15 -25.45 1.15
CA THR A 193 -7.18 -26.07 0.23
C THR A 193 -6.66 -27.44 0.67
N GLY A 194 -6.96 -27.87 1.90
CA GLY A 194 -6.56 -29.18 2.44
C GLY A 194 -7.71 -30.17 2.52
#